data_AF-A0A948JKF5-F1
#
_entry.id   AF-A0A948JKF5-F1
#
_cell.length_a   1.000
_cell.length_b   1.000
_cell.length_c   1.000
_cell.angle_alpha   90.00
_cell.angle_beta   90.00
_cell.angle_gamma   90.00
#
_symmetry.space_group_name_H-M   'P 1'
#
loop_
_entity.id
_entity.type
_entity.pdbx_description
1 polymer ?
#
loop_
_entity_poly.entity_id
_entity_poly.type
_entity_poly.pdbx_seq_one_letter_code
_entity_poly.pdbx_strand_id
1 'polypeptide(L)'
;MSVDNGDRPVAEWVAHLFKVKLSQHKYLKDKLTSLLRNGVVCTKEIREPGRKTKTILIPESQRYALHNAVLLNGFIDDPAKISRMFSDIHYRYEVANLLVKLFVDNDELDGLQIARTALDSFFSMLLSDNDLKAVLLPNPFNVLPQTVFNQGVSMMQSIMLKGVTLGEADAMAVHYLTGDIERAHSLAIKFKAKSDGAELLRQKIITDYEHALNFQKNFSFFMN
;
A
#
# COMPACT_ATOMS: atom_id res chain seq x y z
N MET A 1 -34.27 -22.81 -4.72
CA MET A 1 -33.62 -22.01 -3.66
C MET A 1 -32.26 -21.60 -4.19
N SER A 2 -32.09 -20.33 -4.58
CA SER A 2 -30.78 -19.79 -4.93
C SER A 2 -29.97 -19.68 -3.64
N VAL A 3 -28.92 -20.49 -3.51
CA VAL A 3 -27.93 -20.31 -2.44
C VAL A 3 -27.33 -18.92 -2.66
N ASP A 4 -27.58 -17.99 -1.74
CA ASP A 4 -26.86 -16.72 -1.72
C ASP A 4 -25.40 -17.05 -1.44
N ASN A 5 -24.58 -17.06 -2.49
CA ASN A 5 -23.16 -17.39 -2.41
C ASN A 5 -22.35 -16.29 -1.69
N GLY A 6 -22.99 -15.19 -1.25
CA GLY A 6 -22.34 -14.08 -0.56
C GLY A 6 -21.47 -13.21 -1.47
N ASP A 7 -21.48 -13.46 -2.78
CA ASP A 7 -20.77 -12.66 -3.78
C ASP A 7 -21.42 -11.27 -3.87
N ARG A 8 -20.66 -10.21 -3.57
CA ARG A 8 -21.19 -8.83 -3.55
C ARG A 8 -20.37 -7.89 -4.43
N PRO A 9 -20.97 -6.81 -4.96
CA PRO A 9 -20.24 -5.73 -5.59
C PRO A 9 -19.23 -5.09 -4.64
N VAL A 10 -18.14 -4.54 -5.20
CA VAL A 10 -17.07 -3.87 -4.43
C VAL A 10 -17.61 -2.81 -3.47
N ALA A 11 -18.57 -1.99 -3.92
CA ALA A 11 -19.14 -0.92 -3.11
C ALA A 11 -19.92 -1.45 -1.89
N GLU A 12 -20.63 -2.56 -2.04
CA GLU A 12 -21.35 -3.20 -0.92
C GLU A 12 -20.39 -3.80 0.09
N TRP A 13 -19.31 -4.44 -0.38
CA TRP A 13 -18.26 -4.95 0.50
C TRP A 13 -17.61 -3.86 1.34
N VAL A 14 -17.26 -2.73 0.72
CA VAL A 14 -16.66 -1.58 1.43
C VAL A 14 -17.63 -1.01 2.46
N ALA A 15 -18.91 -0.87 2.10
CA ALA A 15 -19.94 -0.42 3.04
C ALA A 15 -20.13 -1.42 4.20
N HIS A 16 -20.08 -2.72 3.93
CA HIS A 16 -20.23 -3.76 4.93
C HIS A 16 -19.05 -3.79 5.92
N LEU A 17 -17.82 -3.81 5.41
CA LEU A 17 -16.58 -3.98 6.17
C LEU A 17 -16.13 -2.71 6.90
N PHE A 18 -16.31 -1.55 6.29
CA PHE A 18 -15.74 -0.29 6.79
C PHE A 18 -16.78 0.77 7.12
N LYS A 19 -18.08 0.51 6.88
CA LYS A 19 -19.17 1.48 7.04
C LYS A 19 -18.96 2.77 6.23
N VAL A 20 -18.24 2.67 5.11
CA VAL A 20 -17.92 3.79 4.21
C VAL A 20 -18.74 3.69 2.93
N LYS A 21 -19.35 4.81 2.51
CA LYS A 21 -20.05 4.90 1.22
C LYS A 21 -19.04 5.20 0.11
N LEU A 22 -18.65 4.17 -0.65
CA LEU A 22 -17.60 4.29 -1.66
C LEU A 22 -17.83 5.41 -2.70
N SER A 23 -19.09 5.73 -3.02
CA SER A 23 -19.42 6.80 -3.98
C SER A 23 -18.99 8.20 -3.52
N GLN A 24 -18.77 8.40 -2.22
CA GLN A 24 -18.35 9.69 -1.64
C GLN A 24 -16.83 9.87 -1.64
N HIS A 25 -16.06 8.81 -1.86
CA HIS A 25 -14.59 8.83 -1.73
C HIS A 25 -13.93 8.37 -3.03
N LYS A 26 -13.69 9.32 -3.95
CA LYS A 26 -13.06 9.04 -5.25
C LYS A 26 -11.69 8.39 -5.11
N TYR A 27 -10.85 8.87 -4.18
CA TYR A 27 -9.51 8.34 -3.99
C TYR A 27 -9.52 6.88 -3.53
N LEU A 28 -10.32 6.53 -2.52
CA LEU A 28 -10.52 5.14 -2.10
C LEU A 28 -11.02 4.25 -3.27
N LYS A 29 -11.94 4.76 -4.10
CA LYS A 29 -12.42 4.05 -5.29
C LYS A 29 -11.33 3.77 -6.30
N ASP A 30 -10.48 4.75 -6.59
CA ASP A 30 -9.36 4.63 -7.53
C ASP A 30 -8.31 3.62 -7.00
N LYS A 31 -8.06 3.63 -5.68
CA LYS A 31 -7.15 2.66 -5.03
C LYS A 31 -7.69 1.25 -5.00
N LEU A 32 -8.96 1.06 -4.68
CA LEU A 32 -9.62 -0.24 -4.77
C LEU A 32 -9.55 -0.80 -6.19
N THR A 33 -9.83 0.01 -7.21
CA THR A 33 -9.70 -0.41 -8.61
C THR A 33 -8.28 -0.89 -8.92
N SER A 34 -7.28 -0.18 -8.39
CA SER A 34 -5.87 -0.52 -8.58
C SER A 34 -5.47 -1.80 -7.84
N LEU A 35 -5.98 -2.03 -6.62
CA LEU A 35 -5.79 -3.26 -5.85
C LEU A 35 -6.40 -4.47 -6.57
N LEU A 36 -7.63 -4.35 -7.08
CA LEU A 36 -8.30 -5.42 -7.82
C LEU A 36 -7.54 -5.78 -9.10
N ARG A 37 -7.05 -4.77 -9.84
CA ARG A 37 -6.23 -4.98 -11.04
C ARG A 37 -4.91 -5.69 -10.74
N ASN A 38 -4.34 -5.51 -9.54
CA ASN A 38 -3.11 -6.17 -9.11
C ASN A 38 -3.32 -7.61 -8.59
N GLY A 39 -4.55 -8.14 -8.67
CA GLY A 39 -4.83 -9.55 -8.35
C GLY A 39 -4.78 -9.91 -6.87
N VAL A 40 -4.75 -8.92 -5.97
CA VAL A 40 -4.75 -9.16 -4.52
C VAL A 40 -6.02 -9.90 -4.09
N VAL A 41 -7.13 -9.54 -4.72
CA VAL A 41 -8.48 -10.07 -4.47
C VAL A 41 -8.97 -10.71 -5.76
N CYS A 42 -9.38 -11.98 -5.71
CA CYS A 42 -9.99 -12.63 -6.86
C CYS A 42 -11.41 -12.06 -7.10
N THR A 43 -11.73 -11.75 -8.35
CA THR A 43 -13.03 -11.16 -8.73
C THR A 43 -13.74 -12.02 -9.76
N LYS A 44 -15.07 -12.00 -9.74
CA LYS A 44 -15.93 -12.53 -10.80
C LYS A 44 -16.53 -11.37 -11.58
N GLU A 45 -16.50 -11.47 -12.90
CA GLU A 45 -17.18 -10.50 -13.76
C GLU A 45 -18.52 -11.07 -14.21
N ILE A 46 -19.59 -10.32 -14.00
CA ILE A 46 -20.88 -10.59 -14.61
C ILE A 46 -21.21 -9.52 -15.64
N ARG A 47 -21.74 -9.95 -16.78
CA ARG A 47 -22.29 -9.08 -17.82
C ARG A 47 -23.79 -9.32 -17.88
N GLU A 48 -24.56 -8.31 -17.46
CA GLU A 48 -26.00 -8.33 -17.66
C GLU A 48 -26.32 -8.07 -19.15
N PRO A 49 -27.23 -8.84 -19.76
CA PRO A 49 -27.68 -8.59 -21.13
C PRO A 49 -28.20 -7.15 -21.27
N GLY A 50 -27.68 -6.40 -22.24
CA GLY A 50 -28.08 -5.01 -22.49
C GLY A 50 -27.32 -3.93 -21.72
N ARG A 51 -26.46 -4.29 -20.75
CA ARG A 51 -25.61 -3.33 -20.03
C ARG A 51 -24.20 -3.30 -20.62
N LYS A 52 -23.74 -2.11 -21.06
CA LYS A 52 -22.38 -1.94 -21.61
C LYS A 52 -21.28 -2.16 -20.55
N THR A 53 -21.61 -1.92 -19.28
CA THR A 53 -20.67 -1.99 -18.16
C THR A 53 -20.73 -3.36 -17.48
N LYS A 54 -19.57 -3.96 -17.26
CA LYS A 54 -19.42 -5.17 -16.44
C LYS A 54 -19.61 -4.83 -14.95
N THR A 55 -20.22 -5.73 -14.20
CA THR A 55 -20.25 -5.64 -12.73
C THR A 55 -19.18 -6.59 -12.18
N ILE A 56 -18.32 -6.04 -11.32
CA ILE A 56 -17.27 -6.79 -10.62
C ILE A 56 -17.83 -7.24 -9.27
N LEU A 57 -17.90 -8.55 -9.08
CA LEU A 57 -18.29 -9.19 -7.84
C LEU A 57 -17.06 -9.75 -7.13
N ILE A 58 -17.01 -9.59 -5.81
CA ILE A 58 -15.98 -10.18 -4.95
C ILE A 58 -16.65 -11.32 -4.18
N PRO A 59 -16.12 -12.56 -4.27
CA PRO A 59 -16.64 -13.68 -3.49
C PRO A 59 -16.49 -13.49 -1.98
N GLU A 60 -17.40 -14.06 -1.20
CA GLU A 60 -17.33 -14.07 0.27
C GLU A 60 -15.99 -14.60 0.79
N SER A 61 -15.43 -15.61 0.12
CA SER A 61 -14.12 -16.20 0.47
C SER A 61 -12.95 -15.22 0.32
N GLN A 62 -13.13 -14.11 -0.39
CA GLN A 62 -12.10 -13.08 -0.60
C GLN A 62 -12.26 -11.88 0.33
N ARG A 63 -13.23 -11.92 1.27
CA ARG A 63 -13.51 -10.79 2.16
C ARG A 63 -12.32 -10.35 3.01
N TYR A 64 -11.51 -11.29 3.50
CA TYR A 64 -10.33 -10.97 4.32
C TYR A 64 -9.20 -10.41 3.46
N ALA A 65 -8.99 -10.96 2.26
CA ALA A 65 -8.03 -10.40 1.31
C ALA A 65 -8.38 -8.95 0.97
N LEU A 66 -9.67 -8.66 0.70
CA LEU A 66 -10.14 -7.29 0.48
C LEU A 66 -9.95 -6.41 1.72
N HIS A 67 -10.36 -6.87 2.89
CA HIS A 67 -10.24 -6.12 4.13
C HIS A 67 -8.77 -5.73 4.39
N ASN A 68 -7.89 -6.72 4.39
CA ASN A 68 -6.48 -6.56 4.68
C ASN A 68 -5.77 -5.69 3.65
N ALA A 69 -6.11 -5.82 2.36
CA ALA A 69 -5.56 -4.98 1.31
C ALA A 69 -5.95 -3.51 1.47
N VAL A 70 -7.19 -3.22 1.89
CA VAL A 70 -7.64 -1.86 2.17
C VAL A 70 -6.92 -1.28 3.38
N LEU A 71 -6.71 -2.05 4.45
CA LEU A 71 -5.93 -1.60 5.60
C LEU A 71 -4.47 -1.30 5.22
N LEU A 72 -3.82 -2.23 4.53
CA LEU A 72 -2.45 -2.05 4.04
C LEU A 72 -2.33 -0.82 3.12
N ASN A 73 -3.35 -0.55 2.32
CA ASN A 73 -3.38 0.64 1.48
C ASN A 73 -3.47 1.96 2.28
N GLY A 74 -3.96 1.93 3.52
CA GLY A 74 -3.91 3.10 4.40
C GLY A 74 -2.47 3.50 4.73
N PHE A 75 -1.60 2.49 4.89
CA PHE A 75 -0.18 2.68 5.15
C PHE A 75 0.64 2.90 3.88
N ILE A 76 0.33 2.17 2.80
CA ILE A 76 1.16 2.08 1.58
C ILE A 76 0.33 2.46 0.35
N ASP A 77 0.81 3.43 -0.44
CA ASP A 77 0.05 3.91 -1.60
C ASP A 77 0.09 2.97 -2.81
N ASP A 78 1.14 2.14 -2.91
CA ASP A 78 1.47 1.31 -4.07
C ASP A 78 0.80 -0.09 -4.02
N PRO A 79 -0.16 -0.37 -4.93
CA PRO A 79 -0.88 -1.65 -4.97
C PRO A 79 0.00 -2.84 -5.37
N ALA A 80 1.10 -2.64 -6.10
CA ALA A 80 2.01 -3.72 -6.47
C ALA A 80 2.80 -4.20 -5.25
N LYS A 81 3.25 -3.27 -4.39
CA LYS A 81 3.88 -3.60 -3.10
C LYS A 81 2.90 -4.34 -2.20
N ILE A 82 1.66 -3.88 -2.10
CA ILE A 82 0.62 -4.56 -1.32
C ILE A 82 0.42 -5.99 -1.86
N SER A 83 0.28 -6.16 -3.18
CA SER A 83 0.13 -7.49 -3.79
C SER A 83 1.30 -8.41 -3.45
N ARG A 84 2.54 -7.90 -3.53
CA ARG A 84 3.74 -8.66 -3.15
C ARG A 84 3.73 -9.10 -1.70
N MET A 85 3.22 -8.30 -0.76
CA MET A 85 3.10 -8.70 0.65
C MET A 85 2.18 -9.92 0.88
N PHE A 86 1.26 -10.21 -0.04
CA PHE A 86 0.41 -11.40 0.03
C PHE A 86 1.09 -12.66 -0.51
N SER A 87 2.14 -12.52 -1.34
CA SER A 87 2.81 -13.64 -2.01
C SER A 87 4.24 -13.91 -1.52
N ASP A 88 4.90 -12.90 -0.95
CA ASP A 88 6.30 -12.93 -0.54
C ASP A 88 6.41 -12.56 0.94
N ILE A 89 6.62 -13.58 1.78
CA ILE A 89 6.69 -13.42 3.23
C ILE A 89 7.90 -12.62 3.70
N HIS A 90 9.04 -12.75 3.01
CA HIS A 90 10.25 -11.99 3.35
C HIS A 90 10.02 -10.51 3.06
N TYR A 91 9.46 -10.19 1.89
CA TYR A 91 9.08 -8.82 1.56
C TYR A 91 8.05 -8.25 2.53
N ARG A 92 7.06 -9.07 2.94
CA ARG A 92 6.09 -8.67 3.97
C ARG A 92 6.79 -8.28 5.28
N TYR A 93 7.76 -9.06 5.74
CA TYR A 93 8.51 -8.75 6.96
C TYR A 93 9.37 -7.49 6.84
N GLU A 94 10.03 -7.29 5.71
CA GLU A 94 10.78 -6.04 5.46
C GLU A 94 9.88 -4.81 5.58
N VAL A 95 8.74 -4.84 4.90
CA VAL A 95 7.77 -3.73 4.93
C VAL A 95 7.15 -3.56 6.31
N ALA A 96 6.75 -4.66 6.97
CA ALA A 96 6.14 -4.60 8.30
C ALA A 96 7.12 -4.02 9.34
N ASN A 97 8.39 -4.42 9.33
CA ASN A 97 9.41 -3.85 10.22
C ASN A 97 9.61 -2.35 9.99
N LEU A 98 9.55 -1.90 8.73
CA LEU A 98 9.62 -0.48 8.41
C LEU A 98 8.41 0.28 8.95
N LEU A 99 7.20 -0.27 8.78
CA LEU A 99 5.98 0.32 9.34
C LEU A 99 6.03 0.40 10.87
N VAL A 100 6.49 -0.65 11.55
CA VAL A 100 6.67 -0.62 13.01
C VAL A 100 7.58 0.56 13.40
N LYS A 101 8.76 0.67 12.80
CA LYS A 101 9.70 1.77 13.11
C LYS A 101 9.11 3.15 12.88
N LEU A 102 8.35 3.34 11.81
CA LEU A 102 7.75 4.63 11.47
C LEU A 102 6.60 5.01 12.41
N PHE A 103 5.87 4.05 12.95
CA PHE A 103 4.68 4.32 13.76
C PHE A 103 4.88 4.10 15.27
N VAL A 104 6.05 3.62 15.71
CA VAL A 104 6.35 3.43 17.15
C VAL A 104 6.20 4.73 17.95
N ASP A 105 6.62 5.87 17.40
CA ASP A 105 6.59 7.19 18.04
C ASP A 105 5.52 8.15 17.48
N ASN A 106 4.69 7.71 16.54
CA ASN A 106 3.69 8.54 15.87
C ASN A 106 2.26 8.07 16.20
N ASP A 107 1.73 8.55 17.32
CA ASP A 107 0.38 8.20 17.80
C ASP A 107 -0.75 8.96 17.09
N GLU A 108 -0.44 10.00 16.33
CA GLU A 108 -1.42 10.80 15.59
C GLU A 108 -0.85 11.27 14.25
N LEU A 109 -1.62 11.07 13.17
CA LEU A 109 -1.25 11.53 11.84
C LEU A 109 -2.38 12.32 11.20
N ASP A 110 -2.18 13.64 11.08
CA ASP A 110 -3.12 14.54 10.38
C ASP A 110 -4.54 14.48 10.94
N GLY A 111 -4.69 14.36 12.27
CA GLY A 111 -5.99 14.26 12.92
C GLY A 111 -6.69 12.90 12.76
N LEU A 112 -6.02 11.90 12.15
CA LEU A 112 -6.47 10.51 12.17
C LEU A 112 -6.11 9.87 13.51
N GLN A 113 -7.13 9.53 14.29
CA GLN A 113 -6.97 8.75 15.50
C GLN A 113 -6.71 7.28 15.14
N ILE A 114 -5.58 6.76 15.63
CA ILE A 114 -5.19 5.36 15.50
C ILE A 114 -5.40 4.67 16.84
N ALA A 115 -6.06 3.51 16.84
CA ALA A 115 -6.20 2.69 18.04
C ALA A 115 -4.91 1.93 18.29
N ARG A 116 -4.09 2.38 19.26
CA ARG A 116 -2.73 1.83 19.51
C ARG A 116 -2.70 0.31 19.70
N THR A 117 -3.62 -0.22 20.52
CA THR A 117 -3.71 -1.66 20.76
C THR A 117 -4.04 -2.47 19.51
N ALA A 118 -4.88 -1.92 18.63
CA ALA A 118 -5.21 -2.52 17.34
C ALA A 118 -4.05 -2.39 16.34
N LEU A 119 -3.28 -1.30 16.40
CA LEU A 119 -2.07 -1.10 15.59
C LEU A 119 -0.97 -2.10 15.97
N ASP A 120 -0.70 -2.27 17.26
CA ASP A 120 0.29 -3.23 17.75
C ASP A 120 -0.11 -4.67 17.34
N SER A 121 -1.40 -4.99 17.46
CA SER A 121 -1.94 -6.27 17.00
C SER A 121 -1.84 -6.43 15.47
N PHE A 122 -2.11 -5.37 14.72
CA PHE A 122 -1.99 -5.35 13.26
C PHE A 122 -0.56 -5.66 12.82
N PHE A 123 0.43 -4.98 13.41
CA PHE A 123 1.83 -5.22 13.10
C PHE A 123 2.32 -6.59 13.55
N SER A 124 1.90 -7.06 14.74
CA SER A 124 2.21 -8.41 15.21
C SER A 124 1.72 -9.46 14.21
N MET A 125 0.52 -9.29 13.66
CA MET A 125 -0.01 -10.21 12.65
C MET A 125 0.69 -10.08 11.30
N LEU A 126 1.10 -8.89 10.87
CA LEU A 126 1.92 -8.73 9.66
C LEU A 126 3.30 -9.40 9.77
N LEU A 127 3.87 -9.43 10.97
CA LEU A 127 5.13 -10.08 11.30
C LEU A 127 5.00 -11.59 11.60
N SER A 128 3.82 -12.16 11.41
CA SER A 128 3.56 -13.60 11.59
C SER A 128 3.52 -14.34 10.25
N ASP A 129 3.57 -15.67 10.29
CA ASP A 129 3.44 -16.53 9.09
C ASP A 129 2.00 -16.68 8.57
N ASN A 130 1.04 -15.97 9.18
CA ASN A 130 -0.37 -16.06 8.80
C ASN A 130 -0.60 -15.70 7.32
N ASP A 131 -1.50 -16.44 6.67
CA ASP A 131 -1.97 -16.11 5.32
C ASP A 131 -2.92 -14.91 5.37
N LEU A 132 -2.53 -13.82 4.71
CA LEU A 132 -3.31 -12.57 4.63
C LEU A 132 -4.63 -12.73 3.85
N LYS A 133 -4.84 -13.85 3.14
CA LYS A 133 -6.13 -14.18 2.53
C LYS A 133 -7.04 -14.97 3.46
N ALA A 134 -6.48 -15.65 4.46
CA ALA A 134 -7.21 -16.55 5.35
C ALA A 134 -7.50 -15.96 6.74
N VAL A 135 -6.71 -14.96 7.17
CA VAL A 135 -6.82 -14.37 8.50
C VAL A 135 -7.19 -12.89 8.39
N LEU A 136 -8.16 -12.45 9.21
CA LEU A 136 -8.56 -11.06 9.29
C LEU A 136 -7.55 -10.26 10.13
N LEU A 137 -6.95 -9.22 9.55
CA LEU A 137 -6.12 -8.29 10.31
C LEU A 137 -7.02 -7.34 11.14
N PRO A 138 -6.61 -6.97 12.36
CA PRO A 138 -7.33 -5.98 13.16
C PRO A 138 -7.24 -4.62 12.47
N ASN A 139 -8.35 -3.89 12.40
CA ASN A 139 -8.35 -2.54 11.84
C ASN A 139 -7.80 -1.53 12.87
N PRO A 140 -6.64 -0.89 12.62
CA PRO A 140 -6.11 0.11 13.54
C PRO A 140 -6.76 1.49 13.40
N PHE A 141 -7.61 1.69 12.38
CA PHE A 141 -8.15 2.99 12.01
C PHE A 141 -9.57 3.19 12.51
N ASN A 142 -9.80 4.29 13.23
CA ASN A 142 -11.15 4.78 13.52
C ASN A 142 -11.83 5.32 12.25
N VAL A 143 -11.04 5.95 11.37
CA VAL A 143 -11.45 6.44 10.05
C VAL A 143 -10.39 6.01 9.04
N LEU A 144 -10.82 5.42 7.91
CA LEU A 144 -9.89 4.97 6.88
C LEU A 144 -9.06 6.15 6.33
N PRO A 145 -7.71 6.05 6.31
CA PRO A 145 -6.85 7.12 5.82
C PRO A 145 -7.22 7.62 4.41
N GLN A 146 -7.63 6.71 3.53
CA GLN A 146 -8.01 7.01 2.14
C GLN A 146 -9.30 7.82 2.01
N THR A 147 -10.04 8.01 3.10
CA THR A 147 -11.24 8.85 3.13
C THR A 147 -10.95 10.28 3.56
N VAL A 148 -9.78 10.50 4.19
CA VAL A 148 -9.33 11.80 4.70
C VAL A 148 -8.24 12.39 3.80
N PHE A 149 -7.27 11.58 3.38
CA PHE A 149 -6.22 12.04 2.48
C PHE A 149 -6.77 12.29 1.07
N ASN A 150 -6.61 13.51 0.61
CA ASN A 150 -6.86 13.94 -0.76
C ASN A 150 -5.54 13.90 -1.54
N GLN A 151 -5.45 13.02 -2.53
CA GLN A 151 -4.42 13.01 -3.60
C GLN A 151 -3.08 12.32 -3.27
N GLY A 152 -3.11 11.00 -3.03
CA GLY A 152 -1.96 10.13 -3.34
C GLY A 152 -0.84 10.09 -2.29
N VAL A 153 -1.12 10.55 -1.08
CA VAL A 153 -0.19 10.46 0.05
C VAL A 153 -0.71 9.42 1.04
N SER A 154 0.01 8.31 1.22
CA SER A 154 -0.30 7.32 2.28
C SER A 154 0.16 7.81 3.65
N MET A 155 -0.28 7.15 4.73
CA MET A 155 0.17 7.53 6.08
C MET A 155 1.68 7.47 6.23
N MET A 156 2.32 6.45 5.64
CA MET A 156 3.77 6.35 5.59
C MET A 156 4.37 7.61 4.96
N GLN A 157 3.86 8.03 3.79
CA GLN A 157 4.32 9.24 3.11
C GLN A 157 4.02 10.52 3.90
N SER A 158 2.88 10.59 4.62
CA SER A 158 2.55 11.73 5.48
C SER A 158 3.52 11.86 6.67
N ILE A 159 3.84 10.77 7.40
CA ILE A 159 4.88 10.78 8.44
C ILE A 159 6.19 11.27 7.85
N MET A 160 6.56 10.73 6.68
CA MET A 160 7.82 11.06 6.01
C MET A 160 7.89 12.53 5.60
N LEU A 161 6.78 13.13 5.12
CA LEU A 161 6.70 14.55 4.74
C LEU A 161 6.70 15.48 5.96
N LYS A 162 6.16 15.03 7.09
CA LYS A 162 6.16 15.76 8.37
C LYS A 162 7.49 15.66 9.13
N GLY A 163 8.26 14.61 8.86
CA GLY A 163 9.51 14.25 9.53
C GLY A 163 10.73 15.11 9.16
N VAL A 164 10.62 16.44 9.19
CA VAL A 164 11.80 17.29 9.41
C VAL A 164 12.12 17.16 10.91
N THR A 165 12.75 16.07 11.38
CA THR A 165 14.22 15.87 11.41
C THR A 165 14.63 14.40 11.17
N LEU A 166 14.54 13.91 9.94
CA LEU A 166 15.09 12.60 9.57
C LEU A 166 16.61 12.69 9.32
N GLY A 167 17.37 11.67 9.75
CA GLY A 167 18.77 11.52 9.35
C GLY A 167 18.90 11.30 7.83
N GLU A 168 20.07 11.58 7.26
CA GLU A 168 20.29 11.50 5.81
C GLU A 168 19.93 10.14 5.19
N ALA A 169 20.05 9.05 5.96
CA ALA A 169 19.71 7.69 5.54
C ALA A 169 18.19 7.51 5.31
N ASP A 170 17.41 8.09 6.22
CA ASP A 170 15.96 7.94 6.20
C ASP A 170 15.36 8.81 5.10
N ALA A 171 15.86 10.04 4.91
CA ALA A 171 15.45 10.91 3.80
C ALA A 171 15.71 10.26 2.43
N MET A 172 16.86 9.58 2.28
CA MET A 172 17.19 8.81 1.07
C MET A 172 16.20 7.65 0.83
N ALA A 173 15.89 6.88 1.87
CA ALA A 173 14.94 5.76 1.81
C ALA A 173 13.53 6.22 1.43
N VAL A 174 13.12 7.38 1.96
CA VAL A 174 11.81 8.01 1.70
C VAL A 174 11.62 8.25 0.21
N HIS A 175 12.51 9.04 -0.40
CA HIS A 175 12.35 9.41 -1.81
C HIS A 175 12.36 8.18 -2.73
N TYR A 176 13.16 7.16 -2.40
CA TYR A 176 13.21 5.93 -3.17
C TYR A 176 11.89 5.16 -3.10
N LEU A 177 11.31 5.04 -1.90
CA LEU A 177 10.07 4.31 -1.70
C LEU A 177 8.85 5.03 -2.26
N THR A 178 8.88 6.36 -2.36
CA THR A 178 7.83 7.16 -3.00
C THR A 178 7.96 7.26 -4.51
N GLY A 179 8.96 6.63 -5.12
CA GLY A 179 9.19 6.64 -6.57
C GLY A 179 9.84 7.91 -7.09
N ASP A 180 10.28 8.82 -6.21
CA ASP A 180 11.06 10.01 -6.56
C ASP A 180 12.55 9.61 -6.65
N ILE A 181 12.85 8.82 -7.68
CA ILE A 181 14.16 8.16 -7.81
C ILE A 181 15.30 9.17 -8.02
N GLU A 182 15.02 10.33 -8.62
CA GLU A 182 15.98 11.42 -8.80
C GLU A 182 16.41 12.04 -7.46
N ARG A 183 15.45 12.36 -6.58
CA ARG A 183 15.76 12.89 -5.25
C ARG A 183 16.40 11.83 -4.35
N ALA A 184 15.95 10.58 -4.45
CA ALA A 184 16.57 9.47 -3.75
C ALA A 184 18.05 9.32 -4.12
N HIS A 185 18.34 9.34 -5.42
CA HIS A 185 19.69 9.21 -5.95
C HIS A 185 20.59 10.37 -5.53
N SER A 186 20.09 11.61 -5.62
CA SER A 186 20.89 12.79 -5.25
C SER A 186 21.23 12.86 -3.76
N LEU A 187 20.41 12.24 -2.89
CA LEU A 187 20.77 11.99 -1.49
C LEU A 187 21.73 10.80 -1.36
N ALA A 188 21.50 9.70 -2.08
CA ALA A 188 22.34 8.50 -2.04
C ALA A 188 23.80 8.73 -2.44
N ILE A 189 24.06 9.67 -3.36
CA ILE A 189 25.44 10.04 -3.75
C ILE A 189 26.19 10.74 -2.60
N LYS A 190 25.48 11.52 -1.79
CA LYS A 190 26.06 12.33 -0.71
C LYS A 190 26.09 11.58 0.62
N PHE A 191 25.27 10.55 0.75
CA PHE A 191 25.09 9.79 1.97
C PHE A 191 26.30 8.90 2.28
N LYS A 192 26.88 9.04 3.48
CA LYS A 192 27.90 8.13 4.00
C LYS A 192 27.24 7.09 4.90
N ALA A 193 27.13 5.86 4.40
CA ALA A 193 26.54 4.77 5.15
C ALA A 193 27.34 4.48 6.43
N LYS A 194 26.61 4.29 7.54
CA LYS A 194 27.16 3.92 8.85
C LYS A 194 26.86 2.47 9.23
N SER A 195 26.19 1.74 8.34
CA SER A 195 25.83 0.33 8.51
C SER A 195 25.71 -0.36 7.15
N ASP A 196 25.92 -1.67 7.12
CA ASP A 196 25.88 -2.47 5.89
C ASP A 196 24.49 -2.43 5.21
N GLY A 197 23.42 -2.40 6.00
CA GLY A 197 22.07 -2.26 5.47
C GLY A 197 21.80 -0.91 4.80
N ALA A 198 22.36 0.17 5.35
CA ALA A 198 22.24 1.50 4.77
C ALA A 198 23.07 1.62 3.48
N GLU A 199 24.19 0.91 3.39
CA GLU A 199 25.02 0.85 2.19
C GLU A 199 24.35 0.05 1.06
N LEU A 200 23.71 -1.08 1.39
CA LEU A 200 22.93 -1.86 0.44
C LEU A 200 21.78 -1.04 -0.18
N LEU A 201 21.05 -0.29 0.65
CA LEU A 201 19.99 0.60 0.17
C LEU A 201 20.55 1.71 -0.73
N ARG A 202 21.64 2.36 -0.31
CA ARG A 202 22.34 3.39 -1.10
C ARG A 202 22.73 2.86 -2.48
N GLN A 203 23.34 1.67 -2.53
CA GLN A 203 23.79 1.04 -3.76
C GLN A 203 22.60 0.67 -4.66
N LYS A 204 21.53 0.14 -4.09
CA LYS A 204 20.31 -0.20 -4.85
C LYS A 204 19.67 1.02 -5.49
N ILE A 205 19.60 2.15 -4.79
CA ILE A 205 19.06 3.41 -5.31
C ILE A 205 19.88 3.89 -6.50
N ILE A 206 21.21 3.83 -6.40
CA ILE A 206 22.12 4.23 -7.48
C ILE A 206 21.93 3.35 -8.71
N THR A 207 21.93 2.03 -8.53
CA THR A 207 21.72 1.09 -9.64
C THR A 207 20.37 1.29 -10.32
N ASP A 208 19.29 1.42 -9.55
CA ASP A 208 17.96 1.59 -10.13
C ASP A 208 17.82 2.93 -10.87
N TYR A 209 18.49 3.99 -10.41
CA TYR A 209 18.55 5.27 -11.11
C TYR A 209 19.32 5.18 -12.43
N GLU A 210 20.49 4.52 -12.44
CA GLU A 210 21.27 4.28 -13.65
C GLU A 210 20.50 3.45 -14.69
N HIS A 211 19.76 2.43 -14.23
CA HIS A 211 18.90 1.63 -15.08
C HIS A 211 17.78 2.48 -15.71
N ALA A 212 17.14 3.37 -14.92
CA ALA A 212 16.12 4.28 -15.42
C ALA A 212 16.69 5.25 -16.49
N LEU A 213 17.89 5.80 -16.27
CA LEU A 213 18.57 6.66 -17.25
C LEU A 213 18.94 5.91 -18.53
N ASN A 214 19.47 4.69 -18.41
CA ASN A 214 19.83 3.88 -19.58
C ASN A 214 18.60 3.47 -20.38
N PHE A 215 17.50 3.12 -19.70
CA PHE A 215 16.22 2.86 -20.36
C PHE A 215 15.75 4.10 -21.12
N GLN A 216 15.78 5.28 -20.51
CA GLN A 216 15.38 6.53 -21.17
C GLN A 216 16.24 6.85 -22.38
N LYS A 217 17.57 6.68 -22.29
CA LYS A 217 18.50 6.89 -23.42
C LYS A 217 18.22 5.92 -24.57
N ASN A 218 18.03 4.64 -24.26
CA ASN A 218 17.71 3.63 -25.26
C ASN A 218 16.36 3.92 -25.93
N PHE A 219 15.35 4.33 -25.15
CA PHE A 219 14.05 4.70 -25.68
C PHE A 219 14.11 5.95 -26.58
N SER A 220 14.94 6.94 -26.21
CA SER A 220 15.19 8.14 -27.02
C SER A 220 15.90 7.83 -28.33
N PHE A 221 16.76 6.83 -28.34
CA PHE A 221 17.46 6.36 -29.54
C PHE A 221 16.52 5.67 -30.54
N PHE A 222 15.48 4.98 -30.08
CA PHE A 222 14.48 4.34 -30.96
C PHE A 222 13.42 5.29 -31.53
N MET A 223 13.32 6.53 -31.02
CA MET A 223 12.33 7.53 -31.43
C MET A 223 12.89 8.61 -32.36
N ASN A 224 14.18 8.52 -32.72
CA ASN A 224 14.85 9.31 -33.75
C ASN A 224 15.24 8.41 -34.94
#